data_AF-X1IMX5-F1
#
_entry.id   AF-X1IMX5-F1
#
_cell.length_a   1.000
_cell.length_b   1.000
_cell.length_c   1.000
_cell.angle_alpha   90.00
_cell.angle_beta   90.00
_cell.angle_gamma   90.00
#
_symmetry.space_group_name_H-M   'P 1'
#
loop_
_entity.id
_entity.type
_entity.pdbx_description
1 polymer ?
#
loop_
_entity_poly.entity_id
_entity_poly.type
_entity_poly.pdbx_seq_one_letter_code
_entity_poly.pdbx_strand_id
1 'polypeptide(L)'
;MATEIKTVKCPLCGWHHSIQQKGSKRLVRGEVADQPKGEFVFGNFDLNEAAFISIREVKGRGGGFPEVGKVTLAQAQNNPDYKNLIASLISRSYQILKTLFP
;
A
#
# COMPACT_ATOMS: atom_id res chain seq x y z
N MET A 1 20.18 -23.11 -3.53
CA MET A 1 20.02 -21.97 -4.46
C MET A 1 19.00 -21.03 -3.85
N ALA A 2 19.26 -19.73 -3.81
CA ALA A 2 18.30 -18.78 -3.23
C ALA A 2 17.08 -18.69 -4.15
N THR A 3 15.90 -19.03 -3.63
CA THR A 3 14.65 -18.89 -4.39
C THR A 3 14.34 -17.40 -4.55
N GLU A 4 14.31 -16.89 -5.78
CA GLU A 4 13.99 -15.50 -6.06
C GLU A 4 12.51 -15.21 -5.76
N ILE A 5 12.23 -14.27 -4.85
CA ILE A 5 10.87 -13.81 -4.55
C ILE A 5 10.66 -12.46 -5.21
N LYS A 6 9.73 -12.40 -6.18
CA LYS A 6 9.37 -11.15 -6.85
C LYS A 6 8.31 -10.42 -6.03
N THR A 7 8.55 -9.13 -5.76
CA THR A 7 7.63 -8.27 -5.02
C THR A 7 7.25 -7.05 -5.87
N VAL A 8 6.01 -6.60 -5.78
CA VAL A 8 5.57 -5.31 -6.28
C VAL A 8 5.85 -4.29 -5.18
N LYS A 9 6.55 -3.21 -5.54
CA LYS A 9 6.66 -2.02 -4.71
C LYS A 9 5.73 -0.95 -5.26
N CYS A 10 4.84 -0.42 -4.42
CA CYS A 10 4.06 0.76 -4.74
C CYS A 10 5.00 1.98 -4.85
N PRO A 11 5.10 2.62 -6.02
CA PRO A 11 5.97 3.79 -6.18
C PRO A 11 5.46 5.05 -5.47
N LEU A 12 4.21 5.05 -4.97
CA LEU A 12 3.61 6.17 -4.24
C LEU A 12 3.92 6.13 -2.74
N CYS A 13 3.63 5.01 -2.08
CA CYS A 13 3.77 4.87 -0.63
C CYS A 13 4.90 3.93 -0.20
N GLY A 14 5.64 3.35 -1.15
CA GLY A 14 6.70 2.39 -0.87
C GLY A 14 6.19 1.05 -0.32
N TRP A 15 4.88 0.81 -0.29
CA TRP A 15 4.30 -0.46 0.14
C TRP A 15 4.83 -1.62 -0.70
N HIS A 16 5.14 -2.74 -0.06
CA HIS A 16 5.72 -3.91 -0.70
C HIS A 16 4.77 -5.09 -0.57
N HIS A 17 4.46 -5.76 -1.68
CA HIS A 17 3.64 -6.96 -1.70
C HIS A 17 4.30 -8.05 -2.53
N SER A 18 4.36 -9.27 -2.01
CA SER A 18 4.91 -10.39 -2.78
C SER A 18 3.92 -10.76 -3.89
N ILE A 19 4.41 -10.88 -5.14
CA ILE A 19 3.60 -11.35 -6.27
C ILE A 19 3.15 -12.79 -6.00
N GLN A 20 3.98 -13.56 -5.28
CA GLN A 20 3.69 -14.91 -4.86
C GLN A 20 3.14 -14.90 -3.43
N GLN A 21 1.84 -15.16 -3.25
CA GLN A 21 1.22 -15.36 -1.93
C GLN A 21 1.47 -16.78 -1.39
N LYS A 22 2.74 -17.22 -1.32
CA LYS A 22 3.10 -18.48 -0.64
C LYS A 22 4.13 -18.21 0.43
N GLY A 23 3.97 -18.85 1.59
CA GLY A 23 4.91 -18.75 2.70
C GLY A 23 6.32 -19.21 2.28
N SER A 24 7.34 -18.51 2.77
CA SER A 24 8.76 -18.73 2.44
C SER A 24 9.19 -20.21 2.49
N LYS A 25 8.66 -20.98 3.43
CA LYS A 25 8.93 -22.43 3.58
C LYS A 25 8.46 -23.29 2.40
N ARG A 26 7.39 -22.92 1.68
CA ARG A 26 6.91 -23.66 0.50
C ARG A 26 7.74 -23.38 -0.73
N LEU A 27 8.18 -22.13 -0.90
CA LEU A 27 9.05 -21.70 -2.01
C LEU A 27 10.45 -22.35 -1.93
N VAL A 28 10.97 -22.56 -0.72
CA VAL A 28 12.28 -23.23 -0.51
C VAL A 28 12.22 -24.74 -0.81
N ARG A 29 11.05 -25.38 -0.71
CA ARG A 29 10.89 -26.83 -0.91
C ARG A 29 10.76 -27.26 -2.37
N GLY A 30 10.75 -26.32 -3.32
CA GLY A 30 10.71 -26.64 -4.76
C GLY A 30 9.38 -27.25 -5.24
N GLU A 31 8.29 -27.12 -4.48
CA GLU A 31 6.95 -27.51 -4.93
C GLU A 31 6.57 -26.70 -6.18
N VAL A 32 6.18 -27.38 -7.27
CA VAL A 32 5.90 -26.76 -8.58
C VAL A 32 4.85 -25.66 -8.41
N ALA A 33 5.14 -24.50 -8.99
CA ALA A 33 4.29 -23.32 -8.99
C ALA A 33 3.09 -23.49 -9.93
N ASP A 34 2.38 -24.61 -9.85
CA ASP A 34 1.20 -24.86 -10.68
C ASP A 34 0.00 -24.13 -10.09
N GLN A 35 -0.11 -22.84 -10.42
CA GLN A 35 -1.37 -22.12 -10.58
C GLN A 35 -1.10 -20.70 -11.12
N PRO A 36 -1.70 -20.30 -12.27
CA PRO A 36 -1.82 -18.90 -12.63
C PRO A 36 -3.04 -18.35 -11.87
N LYS A 37 -2.86 -17.72 -10.71
CA LYS A 37 -3.91 -16.90 -10.11
C LYS A 37 -3.39 -16.00 -9.00
N GLY A 38 -3.50 -14.71 -9.28
CA GLY A 38 -3.09 -13.60 -8.44
C GLY A 38 -3.05 -12.36 -9.32
N GLU A 39 -4.16 -12.05 -10.01
CA GLU A 39 -4.30 -10.71 -10.55
C GLU A 39 -4.19 -9.75 -9.37
N PHE A 40 -3.23 -8.85 -9.47
CA PHE A 40 -3.07 -7.80 -8.49
C PHE A 40 -4.26 -6.85 -8.65
N VAL A 41 -5.26 -6.97 -7.79
CA VAL A 41 -6.46 -6.12 -7.83
C VAL A 41 -6.18 -4.82 -7.05
N PHE A 42 -5.89 -3.75 -7.77
CA PHE A 42 -6.10 -2.40 -7.25
C PHE A 42 -7.62 -2.16 -7.21
N GLY A 43 -8.22 -1.93 -6.03
CA GLY A 43 -9.65 -1.57 -5.99
C GLY A 43 -10.47 -1.94 -4.74
N ASN A 44 -9.93 -2.67 -3.77
CA ASN A 44 -10.70 -3.02 -2.55
C ASN A 44 -10.94 -1.85 -1.58
N PHE A 45 -10.58 -0.62 -1.96
CA PHE A 45 -10.70 0.56 -1.11
C PHE A 45 -11.29 1.72 -1.90
N ASP A 46 -12.44 2.24 -1.44
CA ASP A 46 -12.97 3.51 -1.91
C ASP A 46 -12.12 4.65 -1.34
N LEU A 47 -11.46 5.41 -2.22
CA LEU A 47 -10.60 6.53 -1.83
C LEU A 47 -11.37 7.68 -1.16
N ASN A 48 -12.69 7.75 -1.33
CA ASN A 48 -13.54 8.75 -0.70
C ASN A 48 -13.89 8.38 0.75
N GLU A 49 -13.95 7.08 1.06
CA GLU A 49 -14.40 6.58 2.37
C GLU A 49 -13.24 6.05 3.23
N ALA A 50 -12.16 5.58 2.60
CA ALA A 50 -11.00 5.04 3.27
C ALA A 50 -10.24 6.12 4.07
N ALA A 51 -9.65 5.69 5.18
CA ALA A 51 -8.75 6.54 5.95
C ALA A 51 -7.48 6.82 5.11
N PHE A 52 -7.34 8.07 4.64
CA PHE A 52 -6.10 8.54 4.03
C PHE A 52 -5.06 8.83 5.11
N ILE A 53 -5.49 9.43 6.23
CA ILE A 53 -4.70 9.58 7.45
C ILE A 53 -5.47 8.90 8.58
N SER A 54 -4.84 7.88 9.19
CA SER A 54 -5.35 7.17 10.36
C SER A 54 -4.82 7.84 11.63
N ILE A 55 -5.71 8.38 12.45
CA ILE A 55 -5.36 9.00 13.73
C ILE A 55 -5.50 7.93 14.81
N ARG A 56 -4.39 7.63 15.48
CA ARG A 56 -4.31 6.54 16.46
C ARG A 56 -3.85 7.06 17.80
N GLU A 57 -4.46 6.54 18.86
CA GLU A 57 -4.11 6.88 20.23
C GLU A 57 -3.11 5.88 20.80
N VAL A 58 -2.15 6.35 21.59
CA VAL A 58 -1.19 5.49 22.29
C VAL A 58 -1.77 5.09 23.64
N LYS A 59 -2.19 3.82 23.80
CA LYS A 59 -2.81 3.33 25.05
C LYS A 59 -1.86 2.70 26.07
N GLY A 60 -0.54 2.83 25.88
CA GLY A 60 0.45 2.27 26.81
C GLY A 60 0.61 0.74 26.72
N ARG A 61 1.24 0.12 27.73
CA ARG A 61 1.68 -1.29 27.69
C ARG A 61 0.50 -2.23 27.45
N GLY A 62 0.52 -2.92 26.30
CA GLY A 62 -0.46 -3.94 25.90
C GLY A 62 -1.72 -3.42 25.22
N GLY A 63 -1.97 -2.10 25.18
CA GLY A 63 -3.19 -1.51 24.61
C GLY A 63 -3.16 -1.28 23.09
N GLY A 64 -1.99 -1.41 22.46
CA GLY A 64 -1.81 -1.15 21.03
C GLY A 64 -2.04 0.31 20.63
N PHE A 65 -2.30 0.52 19.34
CA PHE A 65 -2.58 1.83 18.75
C PHE A 65 -3.95 1.79 18.05
N PRO A 66 -5.07 1.79 18.81
CA PRO A 66 -6.39 1.82 18.23
C PRO A 66 -6.61 3.09 17.41
N GLU A 67 -7.32 2.95 16.30
CA GLU A 67 -7.76 4.10 15.51
C GLU A 67 -8.89 4.82 16.25
N VAL A 68 -8.69 6.11 16.49
CA VAL A 68 -9.64 6.99 17.19
C VAL A 68 -10.21 8.05 16.26
N GLY A 69 -9.67 8.17 15.04
CA GLY A 69 -10.20 9.04 14.01
C GLY A 69 -9.57 8.75 12.66
N LYS A 70 -10.17 9.30 11.61
CA LYS A 70 -9.63 9.23 10.25
C LYS A 70 -9.88 10.54 9.51
N VAL A 71 -8.98 10.84 8.60
CA VAL A 71 -9.14 11.90 7.59
C VAL A 71 -9.17 11.22 6.22
N THR A 72 -10.21 11.45 5.45
CA THR A 72 -10.31 10.94 4.07
C THR A 72 -9.46 11.79 3.11
N LEU A 73 -9.20 11.30 1.90
CA LEU A 73 -8.41 12.06 0.93
C LEU A 73 -9.09 13.40 0.58
N ALA A 74 -10.42 13.40 0.45
CA ALA A 74 -11.21 14.61 0.19
C ALA A 74 -11.11 15.63 1.34
N GLN A 75 -11.12 15.17 2.59
CA GLN A 75 -10.92 16.05 3.75
C GLN A 75 -9.49 16.60 3.79
N ALA A 76 -8.49 15.77 3.50
CA ALA A 76 -7.09 16.17 3.51
C ALA A 76 -6.76 17.18 2.41
N GLN A 77 -7.40 17.06 1.24
CA GLN A 77 -7.22 18.01 0.13
C GLN A 77 -7.66 19.44 0.49
N ASN A 78 -8.67 19.59 1.34
CA ASN A 78 -9.19 20.88 1.77
C ASN A 78 -8.50 21.43 3.02
N ASN A 79 -7.60 20.66 3.65
CA ASN A 79 -6.88 21.09 4.85
C ASN A 79 -5.49 21.65 4.49
N PRO A 80 -5.19 22.92 4.83
CA PRO A 80 -3.87 23.54 4.59
C PRO A 80 -2.69 22.74 5.17
N ASP A 81 -2.88 22.05 6.29
CA ASP A 81 -1.83 21.30 7.00
C ASP A 81 -1.26 20.15 6.14
N TYR A 82 -2.08 19.60 5.24
CA TYR A 82 -1.71 18.48 4.37
C TYR A 82 -1.37 18.91 2.95
N LYS A 83 -1.34 20.21 2.65
CA LYS A 83 -1.10 20.72 1.29
C LYS A 83 0.18 20.16 0.65
N ASN A 84 1.28 20.11 1.40
CA ASN A 84 2.56 19.59 0.90
C ASN A 84 2.51 18.07 0.64
N LEU A 85 1.80 17.33 1.50
CA LEU A 85 1.59 15.90 1.33
C LEU A 85 0.81 15.61 0.04
N ILE A 86 -0.29 16.33 -0.17
CA ILE A 86 -1.14 16.21 -1.36
C ILE A 86 -0.35 16.59 -2.62
N ALA A 87 0.39 17.70 -2.61
CA ALA A 87 1.21 18.12 -3.74
C ALA A 87 2.28 17.06 -4.11
N SER A 88 2.93 16.46 -3.11
CA SER A 88 3.88 15.37 -3.31
C SER A 88 3.22 14.14 -3.93
N LEU A 89 2.05 13.74 -3.42
CA LEU A 89 1.30 12.59 -3.93
C LEU A 89 0.86 12.79 -5.39
N ILE A 90 0.37 13.99 -5.73
CA ILE A 90 0.01 14.35 -7.11
C ILE A 90 1.25 14.27 -8.02
N SER A 91 2.36 14.89 -7.62
CA SER A 91 3.60 14.90 -8.41
C SER A 91 4.12 13.49 -8.69
N ARG A 92 4.14 12.61 -7.67
CA ARG A 92 4.56 11.21 -7.85
C ARG A 92 3.59 10.43 -8.72
N SER A 93 2.28 10.65 -8.56
CA SER A 93 1.26 10.01 -9.41
C SER A 93 1.44 10.38 -10.88
N TYR A 94 1.69 11.65 -11.19
CA TYR A 94 1.99 12.09 -12.56
C TYR A 94 3.27 11.48 -13.13
N GLN A 95 4.34 11.36 -12.33
CA GLN A 95 5.58 10.71 -12.78
C GLN A 95 5.35 9.25 -13.14
N ILE A 96 4.56 8.54 -12.35
CA ILE A 96 4.18 7.15 -12.63
C ILE A 96 3.37 7.08 -13.91
N LEU A 97 2.33 7.92 -14.04
CA LEU A 97 1.49 7.96 -15.24
C LEU A 97 2.31 8.24 -16.50
N LYS A 98 3.22 9.23 -16.46
CA LYS A 98 4.12 9.55 -17.57
C LYS A 98 5.06 8.38 -17.92
N THR A 99 5.44 7.57 -16.94
CA THR A 99 6.29 6.39 -17.17
C THR A 99 5.49 5.24 -17.78
N LEU A 100 4.24 5.08 -17.39
CA LEU A 100 3.35 4.01 -17.87
C LEU A 100 2.73 4.33 -19.24
N PHE A 101 2.49 5.62 -19.53
CA PHE A 101 1.90 6.13 -20.76
C PHE A 101 2.86 7.20 -21.36
N PRO A 102 3.89 6.75 -22.09
CA PRO A 102 4.92 7.63 -22.65
C PRO A 102 4.40 8.56 -23.76
#